data_AF-A0A1V9ZEJ5-F1
#
_entry.id   AF-A0A1V9ZEJ5-F1
#
_cell.length_a   1.000
_cell.length_b   1.000
_cell.length_c   1.000
_cell.angle_alpha   90.00
_cell.angle_beta   90.00
_cell.angle_gamma   90.00
#
_symmetry.space_group_name_H-M   'P 1'
#
loop_
_entity.id
_entity.type
_entity.pdbx_description
1 polymer ?
#
loop_
_entity_poly.entity_id
_entity_poly.type
_entity_poly.pdbx_seq_one_letter_code
_entity_poly.pdbx_strand_id
1 'polypeptide(L)'
;HEKFAELFRFYAFSHFYRGVELAFLLLLYLQYGTFSWCNCSWTMDLTFYNNIQPLPYEWNARCYANYYQVCVLPTNQNYGIMSYSLWLIAATWMWAPFFFNPSGLDWDKVIEDYNDWQHWLQTKNDSSESWVGWWTNELEYLEHSTPFSRFVQSVRKTRFFFVAFGLYLQLMYNLFYKNRNKVVPANATVAGSLAYYQPFMIVGALFVLVLVLVCCGYLSNRVTKKMTLKQKRLRKLKFRLSFAVLLLLLLSLLYLSIGNLVEIALIVLIAAYWVLQINVARLRYNHVIIRSMAAGFDRAVGWIVFGPILFIAMFMPFIADFQQRVMFNSAFTSGLEVSKLFANDAVAPQAPPPKAKTSKKKKRDE
;
A
#
# COMPACT_ATOMS: atom_id res chain seq x y z
N HIS A 1 -7.41 -15.55 21.61
CA HIS A 1 -7.03 -15.79 20.22
C HIS A 1 -8.12 -15.19 19.36
N GLU A 2 -7.78 -14.20 18.53
CA GLU A 2 -8.70 -13.58 17.56
C GLU A 2 -8.44 -14.13 16.16
N LYS A 3 -9.50 -14.41 15.39
CA LYS A 3 -9.36 -14.94 14.03
C LYS A 3 -8.77 -13.91 13.09
N PHE A 4 -7.94 -14.34 12.14
CA PHE A 4 -7.37 -13.44 11.14
C PHE A 4 -8.42 -12.66 10.33
N ALA A 5 -9.56 -13.26 9.99
CA ALA A 5 -10.62 -12.55 9.28
C ALA A 5 -11.13 -11.32 10.08
N GLU A 6 -11.26 -11.44 11.41
CA GLU A 6 -11.64 -10.33 12.28
C GLU A 6 -10.53 -9.28 12.35
N LEU A 7 -9.28 -9.71 12.56
CA LEU A 7 -8.13 -8.80 12.54
C LEU A 7 -8.04 -8.03 11.22
N PHE A 8 -8.30 -8.69 10.09
CA PHE A 8 -8.35 -8.05 8.78
C PHE A 8 -9.46 -7.02 8.69
N ARG A 9 -10.67 -7.33 9.16
CA ARG A 9 -11.78 -6.36 9.16
C ARG A 9 -11.46 -5.10 9.96
N PHE A 10 -10.80 -5.22 11.11
CA PHE A 10 -10.44 -4.07 11.96
C PHE A 10 -9.23 -3.28 11.45
N TYR A 11 -8.20 -3.96 10.93
CA TYR A 11 -6.91 -3.35 10.64
C TYR A 11 -6.61 -3.08 9.17
N ALA A 12 -7.46 -3.52 8.23
CA ALA A 12 -7.22 -3.38 6.79
C ALA A 12 -6.88 -1.95 6.35
N PHE A 13 -7.80 -1.00 6.55
CA PHE A 13 -7.66 0.38 6.07
C PHE A 13 -6.69 1.23 6.89
N SER A 14 -6.56 0.91 8.18
CA SER A 14 -5.74 1.66 9.14
C SER A 14 -4.26 1.23 9.10
N HIS A 15 -3.99 -0.07 9.05
CA HIS A 15 -2.64 -0.63 9.20
C HIS A 15 -2.22 -1.45 7.98
N PHE A 16 -2.94 -2.53 7.62
CA PHE A 16 -2.44 -3.48 6.61
C PHE A 16 -2.21 -2.84 5.24
N TYR A 17 -3.15 -2.03 4.74
CA TYR A 17 -2.96 -1.34 3.46
C TYR A 17 -1.79 -0.35 3.53
N ARG A 18 -1.60 0.30 4.68
CA ARG A 18 -0.52 1.27 4.88
C ARG A 18 0.84 0.60 5.00
N GLY A 19 0.92 -0.53 5.71
CA GLY A 19 2.12 -1.34 5.86
C GLY A 19 2.57 -1.91 4.52
N VAL A 20 1.65 -2.47 3.73
CA VAL A 20 1.93 -2.97 2.39
C VAL A 20 2.30 -1.84 1.42
N GLU A 21 1.58 -0.71 1.43
CA GLU A 21 1.93 0.47 0.62
C GLU A 21 3.34 1.00 0.96
N LEU A 22 3.70 1.04 2.24
CA LEU A 22 5.00 1.50 2.72
C LEU A 22 6.12 0.51 2.34
N ALA A 23 5.93 -0.78 2.58
CA ALA A 23 6.89 -1.81 2.19
C ALA A 23 7.15 -1.78 0.67
N PHE A 24 6.09 -1.63 -0.12
CA PHE A 24 6.19 -1.49 -1.56
C PHE A 24 6.97 -0.23 -1.97
N LEU A 25 6.69 0.91 -1.34
CA LEU A 25 7.44 2.15 -1.57
C LEU A 25 8.93 1.99 -1.22
N LEU A 26 9.23 1.29 -0.13
CA LEU A 26 10.60 0.99 0.29
C LEU A 26 11.31 0.12 -0.76
N LEU A 27 10.66 -0.92 -1.30
CA LEU A 27 11.21 -1.73 -2.38
C LEU A 27 11.44 -0.92 -3.66
N LEU A 28 10.51 -0.04 -4.03
CA LEU A 28 10.71 0.85 -5.16
C LEU A 28 11.89 1.79 -4.93
N TYR A 29 12.04 2.30 -3.71
CA TYR A 29 13.15 3.17 -3.36
C TYR A 29 14.49 2.42 -3.34
N LEU A 30 14.50 1.14 -2.96
CA LEU A 30 15.68 0.28 -3.09
C LEU A 30 16.11 0.09 -4.56
N GLN A 31 15.13 -0.11 -5.45
CA GLN A 31 15.40 -0.44 -6.85
C GLN A 31 15.70 0.79 -7.72
N TYR A 32 14.96 1.88 -7.53
CA TYR A 32 14.98 3.06 -8.39
C TYR A 32 15.44 4.33 -7.66
N GLY A 33 15.47 4.31 -6.34
CA GLY A 33 15.84 5.47 -5.53
C GLY A 33 17.35 5.67 -5.44
N THR A 34 17.73 6.91 -5.21
CA THR A 34 19.08 7.28 -4.83
C THR A 34 18.99 8.17 -3.60
N PHE A 35 19.79 7.91 -2.57
CA PHE A 35 19.98 8.85 -1.46
C PHE A 35 20.91 9.96 -1.94
N SER A 36 20.39 10.96 -2.65
CA SER A 36 21.14 12.16 -2.99
C SER A 36 20.61 13.33 -2.16
N TRP A 37 21.33 13.65 -1.09
CA TRP A 37 21.09 14.82 -0.24
C TRP A 37 21.91 16.03 -0.68
N CYS A 38 22.51 15.98 -1.87
CA CYS A 38 23.52 16.95 -2.27
C CYS A 38 22.89 18.06 -3.11
N ASN A 39 23.09 19.31 -2.67
CA ASN A 39 22.87 20.47 -3.52
C ASN A 39 24.10 20.60 -4.43
N CYS A 40 23.97 20.20 -5.70
CA CYS A 40 25.04 20.38 -6.69
C CYS A 40 25.20 21.89 -6.91
N SER A 41 26.37 22.44 -6.57
CA SER A 41 26.76 23.82 -6.85
C SER A 41 28.16 23.83 -7.44
N TRP A 42 28.38 24.65 -8.48
CA TRP A 42 29.70 24.86 -9.06
C TRP A 42 30.72 25.38 -8.03
N THR A 43 30.23 26.03 -6.97
CA THR A 43 31.06 26.54 -5.87
C THR A 43 31.77 25.43 -5.09
N MET A 44 31.31 24.18 -5.19
CA MET A 44 31.98 23.03 -4.56
C MET A 44 33.32 22.69 -5.23
N ASP A 45 33.50 23.08 -6.50
CA ASP A 45 34.70 22.83 -7.31
C ASP A 45 35.34 24.17 -7.76
N LEU A 46 35.32 25.18 -6.90
CA LEU A 46 35.85 26.54 -7.16
C LEU A 46 37.25 26.51 -7.79
N THR A 47 38.13 25.66 -7.28
CA THR A 47 39.52 25.54 -7.75
C THR A 47 39.62 24.93 -9.15
N PHE A 48 38.76 23.98 -9.51
CA PHE A 48 38.74 23.43 -10.86
C PHE A 48 38.23 24.45 -11.88
N TYR A 49 37.20 25.20 -11.50
CA TYR A 49 36.65 26.25 -12.36
C TYR A 49 37.42 27.57 -12.28
N ASN A 50 38.61 27.59 -11.65
CA ASN A 50 39.45 28.78 -11.51
C ASN A 50 38.69 29.99 -10.92
N ASN A 51 37.80 29.75 -9.97
CA ASN A 51 36.91 30.74 -9.36
C ASN A 51 35.96 31.48 -10.32
N ILE A 52 35.75 30.94 -11.52
CA ILE A 52 34.85 31.49 -12.53
C ILE A 52 33.62 30.59 -12.59
N GLN A 53 32.42 31.19 -12.56
CA GLN A 53 31.19 30.41 -12.69
C GLN A 53 31.10 29.76 -14.08
N PRO A 54 31.12 28.43 -14.19
CA PRO A 54 30.99 27.71 -15.46
C PRO A 54 29.55 27.75 -16.00
N LEU A 55 29.38 27.39 -17.27
CA LEU A 55 28.04 27.34 -17.88
C LEU A 55 27.21 26.22 -17.22
N PRO A 56 25.87 26.40 -17.08
CA PRO A 56 25.01 25.45 -16.38
C PRO A 56 25.15 23.99 -16.81
N TYR A 57 25.42 23.73 -18.09
CA TYR A 57 25.55 22.37 -18.60
C TYR A 57 26.91 21.73 -18.26
N GLU A 58 27.99 22.52 -18.18
CA GLU A 58 29.35 22.04 -17.92
C GLU A 58 29.49 21.52 -16.50
N TRP A 59 28.97 22.29 -15.53
CA TRP A 59 29.05 21.89 -14.14
C TRP A 59 27.97 20.91 -13.73
N ASN A 60 26.79 20.91 -14.36
CA ASN A 60 25.84 19.81 -14.17
C ASN A 60 26.45 18.49 -14.64
N ALA A 61 27.02 18.45 -15.85
CA ALA A 61 27.65 17.23 -16.36
C ALA A 61 28.77 16.74 -15.44
N ARG A 62 29.63 17.64 -14.96
CA ARG A 62 30.73 17.30 -14.04
C ARG A 62 30.26 16.94 -12.63
N CYS A 63 29.24 17.61 -12.09
CA CYS A 63 28.66 17.27 -10.78
C CYS A 63 28.03 15.87 -10.83
N TYR A 64 27.25 15.59 -11.88
CA TYR A 64 26.65 14.27 -12.07
C TYR A 64 27.68 13.18 -12.40
N ALA A 65 28.81 13.52 -13.04
CA ALA A 65 29.87 12.57 -13.38
C ALA A 65 30.82 12.27 -12.20
N ASN A 66 31.16 13.27 -11.37
CA ASN A 66 32.20 13.14 -10.34
C ASN A 66 31.67 13.11 -8.89
N TYR A 67 30.48 13.66 -8.60
CA TYR A 67 30.06 14.00 -7.23
C TYR A 67 28.82 13.26 -6.73
N TYR A 68 28.54 12.07 -7.26
CA TYR A 68 27.57 11.16 -6.62
C TYR A 68 28.07 10.56 -5.29
N GLN A 69 29.33 10.80 -4.89
CA GLN A 69 29.97 10.04 -3.80
C GLN A 69 30.69 10.84 -2.70
N VAL A 70 30.69 12.18 -2.69
CA VAL A 70 31.62 12.94 -1.83
C VAL A 70 30.98 13.77 -0.70
N CYS A 71 29.73 14.21 -0.78
CA CYS A 71 29.19 15.14 0.25
C CYS A 71 28.75 14.47 1.56
N VAL A 72 28.70 13.14 1.58
CA VAL A 72 28.97 12.34 2.77
C VAL A 72 30.01 11.35 2.24
N LEU A 73 31.11 11.07 2.96
CA LEU A 73 31.81 9.82 2.69
C LEU A 73 30.72 8.74 2.58
N PRO A 74 30.85 7.72 1.72
CA PRO A 74 30.15 6.50 2.01
C PRO A 74 30.69 6.03 3.37
N THR A 75 30.13 6.53 4.47
CA THR A 75 29.71 5.57 5.47
C THR A 75 28.88 4.63 4.63
N ASN A 76 29.33 3.38 4.54
CA ASN A 76 28.58 2.30 3.93
C ASN A 76 27.28 2.06 4.73
N GLN A 77 26.54 3.11 5.08
CA GLN A 77 25.13 3.07 5.43
C GLN A 77 24.39 2.78 4.14
N ASN A 78 24.58 1.52 3.74
CA ASN A 78 23.75 0.77 2.83
C ASN A 78 22.29 1.12 3.10
N TYR A 79 21.47 1.16 2.06
CA TYR A 79 20.03 1.47 2.10
C TYR A 79 19.33 0.89 3.34
N GLY A 80 19.74 -0.31 3.78
CA GLY A 80 19.27 -0.95 5.01
C GLY A 80 19.36 -0.08 6.27
N ILE A 81 20.50 0.55 6.56
CA ILE A 81 20.66 1.39 7.76
C ILE A 81 19.90 2.71 7.64
N MET A 82 19.76 3.27 6.43
CA MET A 82 19.02 4.52 6.27
C MET A 82 17.49 4.32 6.32
N SER A 83 17.01 3.11 5.99
CA SER A 83 15.58 2.81 5.90
C SER A 83 15.05 1.85 6.98
N TYR A 84 15.90 1.34 7.89
CA TYR A 84 15.48 0.31 8.87
C TYR A 84 14.28 0.73 9.71
N SER A 85 14.20 1.99 10.12
CA SER A 85 13.10 2.50 10.93
C SER A 85 11.78 2.49 10.17
N LEU A 86 11.79 2.77 8.87
CA LEU A 86 10.63 2.69 8.00
C LEU A 86 10.23 1.23 7.74
N TRP A 87 11.19 0.33 7.60
CA TRP A 87 10.93 -1.11 7.53
C TRP A 87 10.31 -1.64 8.83
N LEU A 88 10.75 -1.17 10.00
CA LEU A 88 10.14 -1.51 11.29
C LEU A 88 8.70 -1.00 11.38
N ILE A 89 8.41 0.21 10.90
CA ILE A 89 7.02 0.73 10.84
C ILE A 89 6.16 -0.13 9.89
N ALA A 90 6.68 -0.48 8.71
CA ALA A 90 5.96 -1.34 7.78
C ALA A 90 5.67 -2.73 8.39
N ALA A 91 6.69 -3.32 9.02
CA ALA A 91 6.58 -4.62 9.69
C ALA A 91 5.58 -4.59 10.86
N THR A 92 5.64 -3.57 11.72
CA THR A 92 4.72 -3.44 12.86
C THR A 92 3.27 -3.25 12.42
N TRP A 93 3.01 -2.43 11.38
CA TRP A 93 1.67 -2.28 10.83
C TRP A 93 1.12 -3.57 10.21
N MET A 94 1.97 -4.45 9.68
CA MET A 94 1.52 -5.71 9.10
C MET A 94 1.37 -6.83 10.13
N TRP A 95 2.31 -6.96 11.07
CA TRP A 95 2.45 -8.17 11.89
C TRP A 95 2.20 -8.00 13.38
N ALA A 96 2.09 -6.77 13.90
CA ALA A 96 1.78 -6.58 15.33
C ALA A 96 0.51 -7.32 15.78
N PRO A 97 -0.60 -7.37 14.99
CA PRO A 97 -1.78 -8.12 15.39
C PRO A 97 -1.52 -9.61 15.61
N PHE A 98 -0.54 -10.23 14.96
CA PHE A 98 -0.21 -11.65 15.16
C PHE A 98 0.66 -11.87 16.40
N PHE A 99 1.66 -11.01 16.60
CA PHE A 99 2.56 -11.08 17.76
C PHE A 99 1.82 -10.86 19.09
N PHE A 100 0.80 -10.01 19.09
CA PHE A 100 -0.02 -9.74 20.28
C PHE A 100 -1.30 -10.57 20.35
N ASN A 101 -1.51 -11.50 19.42
CA ASN A 101 -2.63 -12.43 19.45
C ASN A 101 -2.17 -13.76 20.07
N PRO A 102 -2.72 -14.18 21.23
CA PRO A 102 -2.45 -15.50 21.79
C PRO A 102 -2.66 -16.61 20.75
N SER A 103 -1.67 -17.47 20.56
CA SER A 103 -1.64 -18.52 19.53
C SER A 103 -1.71 -18.02 18.08
N GLY A 104 -1.41 -16.75 17.82
CA GLY A 104 -1.40 -16.17 16.47
C GLY A 104 -0.29 -16.71 15.55
N LEU A 105 0.67 -17.46 16.10
CA LEU A 105 1.75 -18.15 15.37
C LEU A 105 1.66 -19.68 15.48
N ASP A 106 0.60 -20.21 16.09
CA ASP A 106 0.38 -21.65 16.23
C ASP A 106 -0.14 -22.22 14.90
N TRP A 107 0.51 -23.26 14.37
CA TRP A 107 0.25 -23.79 13.04
C TRP A 107 -1.21 -24.21 12.82
N ASP A 108 -1.78 -24.97 13.76
CA ASP A 108 -3.13 -25.49 13.61
C ASP A 108 -4.17 -24.35 13.56
N LYS A 109 -3.95 -23.32 14.38
CA LYS A 109 -4.78 -22.11 14.41
C LYS A 109 -4.60 -21.22 13.20
N VAL A 110 -3.37 -21.04 12.73
CA VAL A 110 -3.08 -20.25 11.53
C VAL A 110 -3.70 -20.91 10.28
N ILE A 111 -3.71 -22.24 10.16
CA ILE A 111 -4.45 -22.90 9.05
C ILE A 111 -5.96 -22.69 9.16
N GLU A 112 -6.52 -22.86 10.36
CA GLU A 112 -7.96 -22.65 10.61
C GLU A 112 -8.37 -21.23 10.18
N ASP A 113 -7.60 -20.23 10.62
CA ASP A 113 -7.78 -18.82 10.28
C ASP A 113 -7.62 -18.53 8.78
N TYR A 114 -6.66 -19.18 8.12
CA TYR A 114 -6.47 -19.05 6.68
C TYR A 114 -7.71 -19.53 5.91
N ASN A 115 -8.24 -20.69 6.28
CA ASN A 115 -9.41 -21.27 5.62
C ASN A 115 -10.65 -20.41 5.85
N ASP A 116 -10.85 -19.90 7.07
CA ASP A 116 -11.93 -18.98 7.42
C ASP A 116 -11.84 -17.68 6.61
N TRP A 117 -10.65 -17.07 6.53
CA TRP A 117 -10.41 -15.86 5.73
C TRP A 117 -10.65 -16.08 4.24
N GLN A 118 -10.21 -17.20 3.67
CA GLN A 118 -10.48 -17.53 2.26
C GLN A 118 -11.96 -17.73 1.99
N HIS A 119 -12.69 -18.35 2.92
CA HIS A 119 -14.13 -18.52 2.81
C HIS A 119 -14.84 -17.17 2.90
N TRP A 120 -14.46 -16.34 3.88
CA TRP A 120 -15.00 -14.99 4.07
C TRP A 120 -14.85 -14.13 2.81
N LEU A 121 -13.67 -14.10 2.16
CA LEU A 121 -13.45 -13.37 0.90
C LEU A 121 -14.36 -13.82 -0.26
N GLN A 122 -14.97 -15.00 -0.19
CA GLN A 122 -15.86 -15.53 -1.22
C GLN A 122 -17.35 -15.27 -0.94
N THR A 123 -17.69 -14.92 0.30
CA THR A 123 -19.06 -14.63 0.72
C THR A 123 -19.60 -13.35 0.04
N LYS A 124 -20.89 -13.36 -0.31
CA LYS A 124 -21.55 -12.27 -1.06
C LYS A 124 -22.91 -11.87 -0.49
N ASN A 125 -23.21 -12.31 0.72
CA ASN A 125 -24.46 -11.95 1.37
C ASN A 125 -24.40 -10.46 1.75
N ASP A 126 -25.54 -9.82 2.03
CA ASP A 126 -25.54 -8.41 2.48
C ASP A 126 -25.34 -8.28 4.00
N SER A 127 -24.96 -9.37 4.70
CA SER A 127 -24.60 -9.33 6.12
C SER A 127 -23.21 -8.71 6.32
N SER A 128 -23.03 -8.02 7.45
CA SER A 128 -21.73 -7.47 7.90
C SER A 128 -20.66 -8.56 8.08
N GLU A 129 -21.08 -9.81 8.31
CA GLU A 129 -20.20 -10.97 8.40
C GLU A 129 -19.53 -11.30 7.06
N SER A 130 -20.14 -10.92 5.93
CA SER A 130 -19.59 -11.19 4.60
C SER A 130 -18.53 -10.16 4.18
N TRP A 131 -17.68 -10.52 3.21
CA TRP A 131 -16.68 -9.57 2.69
C TRP A 131 -17.35 -8.39 1.97
N VAL A 132 -18.42 -8.64 1.22
CA VAL A 132 -19.15 -7.58 0.49
C VAL A 132 -19.84 -6.61 1.44
N GLY A 133 -20.48 -7.12 2.48
CA GLY A 133 -21.12 -6.31 3.52
C GLY A 133 -20.08 -5.48 4.27
N TRP A 134 -19.00 -6.11 4.75
CA TRP A 134 -17.89 -5.39 5.39
C TRP A 134 -17.31 -4.28 4.49
N TRP A 135 -16.98 -4.59 3.24
CA TRP A 135 -16.44 -3.61 2.28
C TRP A 135 -17.37 -2.42 2.04
N THR A 136 -18.68 -2.67 2.03
CA THR A 136 -19.70 -1.62 1.82
C THR A 136 -19.80 -0.74 3.06
N ASN A 137 -19.88 -1.33 4.25
CA ASN A 137 -19.94 -0.61 5.53
C ASN A 137 -18.69 0.25 5.74
N GLU A 138 -17.51 -0.27 5.42
CA GLU A 138 -16.24 0.44 5.61
C GLU A 138 -16.11 1.65 4.67
N LEU A 139 -16.86 1.69 3.57
CA LEU A 139 -16.90 2.81 2.63
C LEU A 139 -18.14 3.71 2.78
N GLU A 140 -19.10 3.33 3.63
CA GLU A 140 -20.36 4.05 3.83
C GLU A 140 -20.14 5.51 4.26
N TYR A 141 -19.09 5.77 5.07
CA TYR A 141 -18.73 7.12 5.48
C TYR A 141 -18.49 8.08 4.30
N LEU A 142 -18.09 7.56 3.13
CA LEU A 142 -17.87 8.37 1.93
C LEU A 142 -19.17 8.90 1.34
N GLU A 143 -20.27 8.17 1.50
CA GLU A 143 -21.60 8.60 1.04
C GLU A 143 -22.04 9.85 1.82
N HIS A 144 -21.73 9.90 3.11
CA HIS A 144 -22.03 11.03 3.99
C HIS A 144 -20.98 12.14 3.98
N SER A 145 -19.86 11.96 3.29
CA SER A 145 -18.79 12.96 3.21
C SER A 145 -19.11 14.11 2.24
N THR A 146 -18.51 15.29 2.47
CA THR A 146 -18.69 16.44 1.58
C THR A 146 -18.00 16.24 0.22
N PRO A 147 -18.51 16.86 -0.87
CA PRO A 147 -17.84 16.80 -2.17
C PRO A 147 -16.37 17.27 -2.14
N PHE A 148 -16.06 18.26 -1.31
CA PHE A 148 -14.69 18.75 -1.13
C PHE A 148 -13.78 17.71 -0.46
N SER A 149 -14.27 16.99 0.56
CA SER A 149 -13.52 15.89 1.19
C SER A 149 -13.17 14.80 0.17
N ARG A 150 -14.15 14.41 -0.67
CA ARG A 150 -13.92 13.44 -1.75
C ARG A 150 -12.95 13.93 -2.82
N PHE A 151 -12.97 15.23 -3.13
CA PHE A 151 -11.99 15.85 -4.03
C PHE A 151 -10.57 15.75 -3.45
N VAL A 152 -10.37 16.16 -2.19
CA VAL A 152 -9.08 16.06 -1.50
C VAL A 152 -8.60 14.61 -1.45
N GLN A 153 -9.50 13.66 -1.16
CA GLN A 153 -9.18 12.24 -1.17
C GLN A 153 -8.74 11.77 -2.57
N SER A 154 -9.44 12.20 -3.63
CA SER A 154 -9.08 11.89 -5.02
C SER A 154 -7.69 12.44 -5.38
N VAL A 155 -7.40 13.70 -5.02
CA VAL A 155 -6.09 14.33 -5.24
C VAL A 155 -4.98 13.54 -4.55
N ARG A 156 -5.16 13.16 -3.27
CA ARG A 156 -4.16 12.37 -2.53
C ARG A 156 -3.89 11.00 -3.16
N LYS A 157 -4.91 10.40 -3.79
CA LYS A 157 -4.77 9.08 -4.45
C LYS A 157 -4.10 9.17 -5.82
N THR A 158 -3.98 10.36 -6.43
CA THR A 158 -3.22 10.53 -7.70
C THR A 158 -1.74 10.18 -7.56
N ARG A 159 -1.19 10.11 -6.34
CA ARG A 159 0.18 9.61 -6.09
C ARG A 159 0.45 8.25 -6.74
N PHE A 160 -0.53 7.34 -6.76
CA PHE A 160 -0.36 6.02 -7.39
C PHE A 160 -0.24 6.13 -8.91
N PHE A 161 -0.96 7.07 -9.52
CA PHE A 161 -0.80 7.39 -10.93
C PHE A 161 0.61 7.91 -11.22
N PHE A 162 1.11 8.85 -10.41
CA PHE A 162 2.45 9.40 -10.61
C PHE A 162 3.56 8.36 -10.40
N VAL A 163 3.39 7.43 -9.46
CA VAL A 163 4.31 6.30 -9.29
C VAL A 163 4.29 5.39 -10.51
N ALA A 164 3.11 4.99 -11.00
CA ALA A 164 2.99 4.17 -12.21
C ALA A 164 3.56 4.89 -13.45
N PHE A 165 3.33 6.20 -13.55
CA PHE A 165 3.87 7.07 -14.60
C PHE A 165 5.40 7.11 -14.57
N GLY A 166 6.00 7.34 -13.40
CA GLY A 166 7.45 7.37 -13.23
C GLY A 166 8.10 6.03 -13.59
N LEU A 167 7.51 4.91 -13.14
CA LEU A 167 7.98 3.56 -13.49
C LEU A 167 7.87 3.29 -14.99
N TYR A 168 6.78 3.71 -15.63
CA TYR A 168 6.64 3.61 -17.08
C TYR A 168 7.72 4.40 -17.81
N LEU A 169 7.97 5.65 -17.43
CA LEU A 169 9.02 6.45 -18.05
C LEU A 169 10.40 5.81 -17.89
N GLN A 170 10.71 5.30 -16.69
CA GLN A 170 11.97 4.62 -16.42
C GLN A 170 12.14 3.36 -17.27
N LEU A 171 11.09 2.54 -17.39
CA LEU A 171 11.09 1.35 -18.23
C LEU A 171 11.31 1.72 -19.70
N MET A 172 10.58 2.72 -20.20
CA MET A 172 10.71 3.17 -21.60
C MET A 172 12.10 3.76 -21.86
N TYR A 173 12.64 4.53 -20.90
CA TYR A 173 14.01 5.03 -20.97
C TYR A 173 15.01 3.88 -21.10
N ASN A 174 14.87 2.85 -20.27
CA ASN A 174 15.74 1.67 -20.33
C ASN A 174 15.63 0.95 -21.68
N LEU A 175 14.41 0.75 -22.20
CA LEU A 175 14.17 0.01 -23.44
C LEU A 175 14.64 0.73 -24.71
N PHE A 176 14.42 2.04 -24.80
CA PHE A 176 14.68 2.80 -26.01
C PHE A 176 16.05 3.48 -26.04
N TYR A 177 16.59 3.84 -24.88
CA TYR A 177 17.83 4.59 -24.75
C TYR A 177 18.94 3.75 -24.13
N LYS A 178 18.84 3.45 -22.83
CA LYS A 178 19.93 2.83 -22.05
C LYS A 178 20.39 1.49 -22.62
N ASN A 179 19.47 0.55 -22.82
CA ASN A 179 19.80 -0.81 -23.29
C ASN A 179 20.28 -0.84 -24.74
N ARG A 180 20.05 0.24 -25.50
CA ARG A 180 20.50 0.39 -26.89
C ARG A 180 21.69 1.33 -27.03
N ASN A 181 22.28 1.79 -25.91
CA ASN A 181 23.35 2.78 -25.87
C ASN A 181 23.04 4.05 -26.67
N LYS A 182 21.76 4.48 -26.68
CA LYS A 182 21.32 5.71 -27.33
C LYS A 182 21.14 6.82 -26.30
N VAL A 183 21.49 8.04 -26.68
CA VAL A 183 21.24 9.25 -25.89
C VAL A 183 19.95 9.89 -26.37
N VAL A 184 19.21 10.53 -25.47
CA VAL A 184 18.01 11.30 -25.83
C VAL A 184 18.45 12.50 -26.66
N PRO A 185 18.01 12.63 -27.93
CA PRO A 185 18.47 13.70 -28.80
C PRO A 185 17.88 15.05 -28.39
N ALA A 186 18.73 16.06 -28.21
CA ALA A 186 18.32 17.42 -27.84
C ALA A 186 17.85 18.26 -29.04
N ASN A 187 18.31 17.95 -30.26
CA ASN A 187 18.06 18.75 -31.46
C ASN A 187 17.50 17.90 -32.61
N ALA A 188 16.37 18.33 -33.16
CA ALA A 188 15.66 17.63 -34.25
C ALA A 188 16.44 17.59 -35.58
N THR A 189 17.28 18.60 -35.84
CA THR A 189 18.06 18.73 -37.08
C THR A 189 19.20 17.72 -37.18
N VAL A 190 19.75 17.28 -36.03
CA VAL A 190 20.90 16.37 -35.96
C VAL A 190 20.46 14.90 -35.90
N ALA A 191 19.36 14.60 -35.19
CA ALA A 191 18.92 13.23 -34.94
C ALA A 191 17.83 12.71 -35.90
N GLY A 192 17.26 13.60 -36.72
CA GLY A 192 16.07 13.32 -37.52
C GLY A 192 14.78 13.47 -36.71
N SER A 193 13.70 13.87 -37.39
CA SER A 193 12.41 14.21 -36.76
C SER A 193 11.84 13.09 -35.90
N LEU A 194 11.90 11.84 -36.37
CA LEU A 194 11.34 10.68 -35.66
C LEU A 194 12.03 10.41 -34.32
N ALA A 195 13.36 10.50 -34.26
CA ALA A 195 14.12 10.25 -33.04
C ALA A 195 13.89 11.35 -31.99
N TYR A 196 13.71 12.59 -32.43
CA TYR A 196 13.39 13.73 -31.56
C TYR A 196 11.98 13.65 -30.96
N TYR A 197 10.98 13.23 -31.76
CA TYR A 197 9.61 13.10 -31.26
C TYR A 197 9.35 11.81 -30.47
N GLN A 198 10.29 10.85 -30.46
CA GLN A 198 10.13 9.55 -29.82
C GLN A 198 9.80 9.61 -28.31
N PRO A 199 10.44 10.45 -27.45
CA PRO A 199 10.04 10.61 -26.05
C PRO A 199 8.60 11.11 -25.89
N PHE A 200 8.18 12.07 -26.73
CA PHE A 200 6.83 12.63 -26.69
C PHE A 200 5.77 11.62 -27.13
N MET A 201 6.09 10.79 -28.13
CA MET A 201 5.22 9.69 -28.57
C MET A 201 5.04 8.64 -27.46
N ILE A 202 6.10 8.32 -26.71
CA ILE A 202 6.04 7.41 -25.56
C ILE A 202 5.10 7.96 -24.48
N VAL A 203 5.27 9.23 -24.10
CA VAL A 203 4.37 9.90 -23.14
C VAL A 203 2.93 9.91 -23.67
N GLY A 204 2.75 10.25 -24.95
CA GLY A 204 1.45 10.25 -25.62
C GLY A 204 0.76 8.89 -25.61
N ALA A 205 1.50 7.80 -25.86
CA ALA A 205 0.99 6.44 -25.83
C ALA A 205 0.45 6.06 -24.44
N LEU A 206 1.10 6.50 -23.36
CA LEU A 206 0.60 6.30 -22.00
C LEU A 206 -0.69 7.07 -21.75
N PHE A 207 -0.79 8.34 -22.18
CA PHE A 207 -2.02 9.11 -22.06
C PHE A 207 -3.18 8.47 -22.81
N VAL A 208 -2.93 7.97 -24.02
CA VAL A 208 -3.94 7.21 -24.79
C VAL A 208 -4.35 5.95 -24.04
N LEU A 209 -3.40 5.18 -23.48
CA LEU A 209 -3.70 3.98 -22.70
C LEU A 209 -4.54 4.29 -21.46
N VAL A 210 -4.19 5.34 -20.71
CA VAL A 210 -4.96 5.81 -19.55
C VAL A 210 -6.36 6.25 -19.96
N LEU A 211 -6.49 7.00 -21.06
CA LEU A 211 -7.77 7.45 -21.60
C LEU A 211 -8.63 6.26 -22.01
N VAL A 212 -8.06 5.26 -22.69
CA VAL A 212 -8.74 4.00 -23.03
C VAL A 212 -9.20 3.27 -21.77
N LEU A 213 -8.37 3.16 -20.73
CA LEU A 213 -8.77 2.53 -19.46
C LEU A 213 -9.91 3.28 -18.77
N VAL A 214 -9.87 4.61 -18.77
CA VAL A 214 -10.94 5.46 -18.23
C VAL A 214 -12.22 5.31 -19.05
N CYS A 215 -12.12 5.31 -20.38
CA CYS A 215 -13.23 5.09 -21.29
C CYS A 215 -13.83 3.69 -21.14
N CYS A 216 -13.01 2.65 -21.02
CA CYS A 216 -13.46 1.29 -20.74
C CYS A 216 -14.16 1.19 -19.37
N GLY A 217 -13.63 1.88 -18.35
CA GLY A 217 -14.28 2.02 -17.05
C GLY A 217 -15.64 2.72 -17.16
N TYR A 218 -15.71 3.82 -17.91
CA TYR A 218 -16.94 4.58 -18.16
C TYR A 218 -17.98 3.76 -18.94
N LEU A 219 -17.57 3.10 -20.02
CA LEU A 219 -18.40 2.20 -20.82
C LEU A 219 -18.90 1.03 -19.97
N SER A 220 -18.05 0.43 -19.15
CA SER A 220 -18.48 -0.63 -18.24
C SER A 220 -19.55 -0.15 -17.27
N ASN A 221 -19.48 1.09 -16.80
CA ASN A 221 -20.41 1.68 -15.85
C ASN A 221 -21.81 1.91 -16.45
N ARG A 222 -21.91 1.98 -17.79
CA ARG A 222 -23.20 2.10 -18.51
C ARG A 222 -23.83 0.74 -18.80
N VAL A 223 -23.05 -0.35 -18.77
CA VAL A 223 -23.56 -1.71 -18.96
C VAL A 223 -24.00 -2.33 -17.63
N THR A 224 -24.91 -1.64 -16.94
CA THR A 224 -25.62 -2.15 -15.77
C THR A 224 -26.94 -2.78 -16.23
N LYS A 225 -26.87 -3.74 -17.15
CA LYS A 225 -28.03 -4.63 -17.37
C LYS A 225 -28.07 -5.65 -16.23
N LYS A 226 -29.26 -5.90 -15.68
CA LYS A 226 -29.54 -6.99 -14.74
C LYS A 226 -29.20 -8.31 -15.45
N MET A 227 -27.95 -8.76 -15.32
CA MET A 227 -27.42 -9.86 -16.13
C MET A 227 -27.68 -11.19 -15.44
N THR A 228 -28.25 -12.12 -16.21
CA THR A 228 -28.42 -13.52 -15.79
C THR A 228 -27.07 -14.16 -15.49
N LEU A 229 -27.05 -15.20 -14.63
CA LEU A 229 -25.82 -15.83 -14.12
C LEU A 229 -24.88 -16.31 -15.25
N LYS A 230 -25.47 -16.75 -16.38
CA LYS A 230 -24.76 -17.17 -17.59
C LYS A 230 -23.96 -16.02 -18.24
N GLN A 231 -24.54 -14.83 -18.33
CA GLN A 231 -23.87 -13.67 -18.92
C GLN A 231 -22.72 -13.13 -18.04
N LYS A 232 -22.82 -13.26 -16.70
CA LYS A 232 -21.72 -12.91 -15.77
C LYS A 232 -20.52 -13.84 -15.95
N ARG A 233 -20.73 -15.15 -16.06
CA ARG A 233 -19.66 -16.13 -16.33
C ARG A 233 -18.99 -15.86 -17.68
N LEU A 234 -19.78 -15.59 -18.72
CA LEU A 234 -19.26 -15.28 -20.05
C LEU A 234 -18.45 -13.99 -20.07
N ARG A 235 -18.86 -12.93 -19.35
CA ARG A 235 -18.09 -11.68 -19.27
C ARG A 235 -16.80 -11.86 -18.47
N LYS A 236 -16.81 -12.64 -17.38
CA LYS A 236 -15.59 -12.98 -16.62
C LYS A 236 -14.64 -13.87 -17.43
N LEU A 237 -15.17 -14.74 -18.28
CA LEU A 237 -14.39 -15.52 -19.24
C LEU A 237 -13.81 -14.62 -20.34
N LYS A 238 -14.62 -13.75 -20.95
CA LYS A 238 -14.16 -12.78 -21.95
C LYS A 238 -13.11 -11.80 -21.40
N PHE A 239 -13.25 -11.38 -20.15
CA PHE A 239 -12.24 -10.56 -19.47
C PHE A 239 -10.94 -11.33 -19.24
N ARG A 240 -11.03 -12.57 -18.72
CA ARG A 240 -9.86 -13.45 -18.57
C ARG A 240 -9.20 -13.78 -19.90
N LEU A 241 -9.99 -14.01 -20.95
CA LEU A 241 -9.52 -14.27 -22.30
C LEU A 241 -8.87 -13.02 -22.90
N SER A 242 -9.50 -11.85 -22.78
CA SER A 242 -8.92 -10.57 -23.23
C SER A 242 -7.62 -10.24 -22.50
N PHE A 243 -7.58 -10.49 -21.19
CA PHE A 243 -6.36 -10.35 -20.40
C PHE A 243 -5.29 -11.37 -20.82
N ALA A 244 -5.66 -12.62 -21.11
CA ALA A 244 -4.75 -13.65 -21.61
C ALA A 244 -4.26 -13.33 -23.03
N VAL A 245 -5.09 -12.76 -23.90
CA VAL A 245 -4.69 -12.30 -25.24
C VAL A 245 -3.79 -11.08 -25.13
N LEU A 246 -4.08 -10.12 -24.25
CA LEU A 246 -3.18 -9.00 -23.96
C LEU A 246 -1.83 -9.53 -23.45
N LEU A 247 -1.84 -10.49 -22.52
CA LEU A 247 -0.63 -11.13 -21.99
C LEU A 247 0.13 -11.86 -23.10
N LEU A 248 -0.55 -12.64 -23.93
CA LEU A 248 0.04 -13.37 -25.06
C LEU A 248 0.56 -12.43 -26.15
N LEU A 249 -0.05 -11.25 -26.35
CA LEU A 249 0.39 -10.25 -27.31
C LEU A 249 1.58 -9.45 -26.77
N LEU A 250 1.61 -9.18 -25.46
CA LEU A 250 2.79 -8.66 -24.76
C LEU A 250 3.94 -9.67 -24.75
N LEU A 251 3.63 -10.97 -24.64
CA LEU A 251 4.59 -12.07 -24.77
C LEU A 251 5.03 -12.25 -26.23
N SER A 252 4.15 -12.17 -27.24
CA SER A 252 4.55 -12.35 -28.64
C SER A 252 5.40 -11.21 -29.19
N LEU A 253 5.41 -10.06 -28.51
CA LEU A 253 6.39 -8.98 -28.67
C LEU A 253 7.77 -9.31 -28.04
N LEU A 254 8.12 -10.60 -27.93
CA LEU A 254 9.29 -11.19 -27.26
C LEU A 254 10.63 -10.71 -27.86
N TYR A 255 10.97 -9.47 -27.53
CA TYR A 255 12.31 -8.93 -27.35
C TYR A 255 12.42 -8.27 -25.95
N LEU A 256 11.57 -8.69 -25.01
CA LEU A 256 11.47 -8.15 -23.66
C LEU A 256 12.00 -9.18 -22.65
N SER A 257 13.04 -8.79 -21.90
CA SER A 257 13.55 -9.53 -20.75
C SER A 257 12.43 -9.82 -19.74
N ILE A 258 12.55 -10.93 -18.98
CA ILE A 258 11.65 -11.28 -17.88
C ILE A 258 11.50 -10.10 -16.91
N GLY A 259 12.58 -9.33 -16.66
CA GLY A 259 12.53 -8.12 -15.84
C GLY A 259 11.54 -7.08 -16.38
N ASN A 260 11.51 -6.87 -17.70
CA ASN A 260 10.59 -5.92 -18.31
C ASN A 260 9.13 -6.36 -18.17
N LEU A 261 8.86 -7.67 -18.23
CA LEU A 261 7.50 -8.20 -18.03
C LEU A 261 7.03 -7.98 -16.59
N VAL A 262 7.91 -8.18 -15.61
CA VAL A 262 7.63 -7.90 -14.19
C VAL A 262 7.37 -6.41 -13.98
N GLU A 263 8.20 -5.53 -14.54
CA GLU A 263 8.01 -4.07 -14.45
C GLU A 263 6.69 -3.62 -15.10
N ILE A 264 6.34 -4.15 -16.29
CA ILE A 264 5.05 -3.86 -16.95
C ILE A 264 3.88 -4.34 -16.09
N ALA A 265 3.95 -5.56 -15.56
CA ALA A 265 2.91 -6.09 -14.69
C ALA A 265 2.73 -5.20 -13.44
N LEU A 266 3.82 -4.73 -12.85
CA LEU A 266 3.81 -3.84 -11.72
C LEU A 266 3.15 -2.49 -12.03
N ILE A 267 3.50 -1.86 -13.16
CA ILE A 267 2.88 -0.62 -13.62
C ILE A 267 1.36 -0.80 -13.79
N VAL A 268 0.94 -1.90 -14.43
CA VAL A 268 -0.49 -2.20 -14.65
C VAL A 268 -1.21 -2.41 -13.31
N LEU A 269 -0.60 -3.09 -12.35
CA LEU A 269 -1.19 -3.31 -11.02
C LEU A 269 -1.36 -1.99 -10.24
N ILE A 270 -0.34 -1.11 -10.25
CA ILE A 270 -0.42 0.19 -9.58
C ILE A 270 -1.46 1.09 -10.27
N ALA A 271 -1.50 1.10 -11.60
CA ALA A 271 -2.50 1.85 -12.35
C ALA A 271 -3.93 1.33 -12.09
N ALA A 272 -4.12 0.00 -12.03
CA ALA A 272 -5.38 -0.62 -11.64
C ALA A 272 -5.79 -0.24 -10.21
N TYR A 273 -4.84 -0.22 -9.27
CA TYR A 273 -5.08 0.24 -7.91
C TYR A 273 -5.48 1.72 -7.86
N TRP A 274 -4.82 2.59 -8.63
CA TRP A 274 -5.24 3.99 -8.76
C TRP A 274 -6.68 4.12 -9.27
N VAL A 275 -7.05 3.37 -10.32
CA VAL A 275 -8.42 3.36 -10.85
C VAL A 275 -9.43 2.91 -9.80
N LEU A 276 -9.11 1.87 -9.01
CA LEU A 276 -9.94 1.44 -7.87
C LEU A 276 -10.16 2.59 -6.89
N GLN A 277 -9.09 3.26 -6.45
CA GLN A 277 -9.15 4.35 -5.48
C GLN A 277 -9.97 5.56 -5.98
N ILE A 278 -9.83 5.93 -7.25
CA ILE A 278 -10.64 7.02 -7.84
C ILE A 278 -12.12 6.62 -7.93
N ASN A 279 -12.44 5.37 -8.28
CA ASN A 279 -13.84 4.93 -8.31
C ASN A 279 -14.47 4.85 -6.92
N VAL A 280 -13.69 4.50 -5.89
CA VAL A 280 -14.14 4.57 -4.48
C VAL A 280 -14.47 6.02 -4.10
N ALA A 281 -13.57 6.97 -4.37
CA ALA A 281 -13.80 8.40 -4.08
C ALA A 281 -14.99 9.00 -4.88
N ARG A 282 -15.37 8.39 -6.00
CA ARG A 282 -16.55 8.75 -6.82
C ARG A 282 -17.84 8.02 -6.42
N LEU A 283 -17.85 7.29 -5.30
CA LEU A 283 -18.99 6.48 -4.83
C LEU A 283 -19.45 5.41 -5.84
N ARG A 284 -18.51 4.88 -6.64
CA ARG A 284 -18.75 3.79 -7.61
C ARG A 284 -18.21 2.44 -7.14
N TYR A 285 -17.93 2.29 -5.84
CA TYR A 285 -17.40 1.06 -5.26
C TYR A 285 -18.35 -0.14 -5.35
N ASN A 286 -19.66 0.10 -5.51
CA ASN A 286 -20.66 -0.96 -5.70
C ASN A 286 -20.65 -1.61 -7.09
N HIS A 287 -19.93 -1.03 -8.05
CA HIS A 287 -19.86 -1.55 -9.41
C HIS A 287 -19.12 -2.90 -9.45
N VAL A 288 -19.62 -3.87 -10.24
CA VAL A 288 -19.13 -5.27 -10.25
C VAL A 288 -17.63 -5.40 -10.51
N ILE A 289 -17.08 -4.58 -11.42
CA ILE A 289 -15.65 -4.59 -11.71
C ILE A 289 -14.86 -4.06 -10.51
N ILE A 290 -15.32 -2.97 -9.88
CA ILE A 290 -14.63 -2.32 -8.77
C ILE A 290 -14.63 -3.24 -7.54
N ARG A 291 -15.76 -3.89 -7.24
CA ARG A 291 -15.84 -4.93 -6.20
C ARG A 291 -14.88 -6.09 -6.48
N SER A 292 -14.80 -6.55 -7.73
CA SER A 292 -13.86 -7.63 -8.09
C SER A 292 -12.40 -7.21 -8.00
N MET A 293 -12.08 -5.94 -8.28
CA MET A 293 -10.73 -5.39 -8.12
C MET A 293 -10.37 -5.25 -6.64
N ALA A 294 -11.28 -4.74 -5.82
CA ALA A 294 -11.12 -4.63 -4.37
C ALA A 294 -10.89 -6.02 -3.74
N ALA A 295 -11.72 -7.02 -4.04
CA ALA A 295 -11.52 -8.39 -3.54
C ALA A 295 -10.19 -9.00 -3.99
N GLY A 296 -9.72 -8.64 -5.19
CA GLY A 296 -8.40 -9.04 -5.69
C GLY A 296 -7.26 -8.38 -4.91
N PHE A 297 -7.40 -7.09 -4.62
CA PHE A 297 -6.46 -6.33 -3.81
C PHE A 297 -6.39 -6.85 -2.37
N ASP A 298 -7.53 -7.06 -1.70
CA ASP A 298 -7.58 -7.57 -0.33
C ASP A 298 -7.00 -8.98 -0.23
N ARG A 299 -7.24 -9.83 -1.24
CA ARG A 299 -6.58 -11.14 -1.34
C ARG A 299 -5.06 -10.98 -1.44
N ALA A 300 -4.57 -10.06 -2.27
CA ALA A 300 -3.13 -9.84 -2.41
C ALA A 300 -2.50 -9.30 -1.12
N VAL A 301 -3.12 -8.30 -0.49
CA VAL A 301 -2.69 -7.77 0.81
C VAL A 301 -2.68 -8.87 1.86
N GLY A 302 -3.75 -9.65 1.97
CA GLY A 302 -3.83 -10.73 2.95
C GLY A 302 -2.75 -11.79 2.73
N TRP A 303 -2.41 -12.14 1.48
CA TRP A 303 -1.27 -13.03 1.22
C TRP A 303 0.09 -12.43 1.60
N ILE A 304 0.29 -11.13 1.38
CA ILE A 304 1.54 -10.44 1.77
C ILE A 304 1.69 -10.41 3.29
N VAL A 305 0.60 -10.17 4.01
CA VAL A 305 0.59 -10.10 5.48
C VAL A 305 0.66 -11.50 6.09
N PHE A 306 -0.20 -12.41 5.65
CA PHE A 306 -0.41 -13.73 6.26
C PHE A 306 0.58 -14.79 5.77
N GLY A 307 1.08 -14.68 4.53
CA GLY A 307 2.02 -15.65 3.95
C GLY A 307 3.31 -15.85 4.76
N PRO A 308 3.99 -14.78 5.20
CA PRO A 308 5.14 -14.89 6.09
C PRO A 308 4.79 -15.53 7.44
N ILE A 309 3.59 -15.25 7.99
CA ILE A 309 3.12 -15.85 9.24
C ILE A 309 2.90 -17.35 9.07
N LEU A 310 2.29 -17.79 7.97
CA LEU A 310 2.16 -19.21 7.63
C LEU A 310 3.52 -19.91 7.57
N PHE A 311 4.49 -19.28 6.92
CA PHE A 311 5.85 -19.83 6.82
C PHE A 311 6.51 -19.96 8.21
N ILE A 312 6.40 -18.92 9.04
CA ILE A 312 6.92 -18.91 10.40
C ILE A 312 6.25 -20.00 11.25
N ALA A 313 4.92 -20.10 11.23
CA ALA A 313 4.17 -21.09 12.00
C ALA A 313 4.53 -22.53 11.58
N MET A 314 4.74 -22.78 10.29
CA MET A 314 5.06 -24.11 9.77
C MET A 314 6.50 -24.55 10.08
N PHE A 315 7.47 -23.66 9.89
CA PHE A 315 8.90 -24.02 9.97
C PHE A 315 9.57 -23.66 11.30
N MET A 316 8.97 -22.78 12.09
CA MET A 316 9.55 -22.26 13.34
C MET A 316 8.56 -22.35 14.51
N PRO A 317 8.09 -23.56 14.88
CA PRO A 317 7.10 -23.75 15.94
C PRO A 317 7.57 -23.23 17.32
N PHE A 318 8.88 -23.21 17.57
CA PHE A 318 9.46 -22.65 18.79
C PHE A 318 9.12 -21.16 19.00
N ILE A 319 8.83 -20.41 17.93
CA ILE A 319 8.46 -19.00 18.01
C ILE A 319 7.07 -18.86 18.64
N ALA A 320 6.15 -19.80 18.39
CA ALA A 320 4.83 -19.81 19.02
C ALA A 320 4.96 -20.01 20.55
N ASP A 321 5.80 -20.97 20.97
CA ASP A 321 6.09 -21.20 22.40
C ASP A 321 6.73 -19.98 23.05
N PHE A 322 7.69 -19.35 22.36
CA PHE A 322 8.33 -18.12 22.83
C PHE A 322 7.31 -16.98 22.98
N GLN A 323 6.44 -16.78 21.99
CA GLN A 323 5.40 -15.75 22.00
C GLN A 323 4.46 -15.94 23.19
N GLN A 324 3.98 -17.17 23.42
CA GLN A 324 3.12 -17.49 24.56
C GLN A 324 3.83 -17.25 25.90
N ARG A 325 5.09 -17.68 26.02
CA ARG A 325 5.90 -17.45 27.23
C ARG A 325 6.11 -15.97 27.50
N VAL A 326 6.36 -15.15 26.49
CA VAL A 326 6.54 -13.69 26.66
C VAL A 326 5.23 -13.03 27.10
N MET A 327 4.09 -13.37 26.48
CA MET A 327 2.79 -12.78 26.83
C MET A 327 2.29 -13.17 28.23
N PHE A 328 2.57 -14.39 28.68
CA PHE A 328 2.01 -14.94 29.91
C PHE A 328 3.07 -15.20 31.00
N ASN A 329 4.27 -14.63 30.88
CA ASN A 329 5.29 -14.78 31.93
C ASN A 329 4.83 -14.06 33.20
N SER A 330 4.85 -14.76 34.34
CA SER A 330 4.55 -14.18 35.64
C SER A 330 5.46 -13.00 36.00
N ALA A 331 6.71 -12.99 35.52
CA ALA A 331 7.62 -11.86 35.72
C ALA A 331 7.17 -10.58 35.00
N PHE A 332 6.49 -10.69 33.85
CA PHE A 332 5.97 -9.54 33.11
C PHE A 332 4.56 -9.14 33.57
N THR A 333 3.74 -10.09 34.03
CA THR A 333 2.36 -9.81 34.47
C THR A 333 2.28 -9.33 35.92
N SER A 334 3.19 -9.77 36.81
CA SER A 334 3.21 -9.34 38.22
C SER A 334 3.46 -7.84 38.40
N GLY A 335 4.33 -7.24 37.59
CA GLY A 335 4.54 -5.78 37.59
C GLY A 335 3.29 -4.99 37.19
N LEU A 336 2.46 -5.55 36.30
CA LEU A 336 1.19 -4.97 35.88
C LEU A 336 0.12 -5.03 36.98
N GLU A 337 0.05 -6.14 37.74
CA GLU A 337 -0.83 -6.25 38.91
C GLU A 337 -0.42 -5.25 40.00
N VAL A 338 0.88 -5.13 40.28
CA VAL A 338 1.42 -4.14 41.23
C VAL A 338 1.10 -2.70 40.78
N SER A 339 1.24 -2.39 39.48
CA SER A 339 0.85 -1.08 38.96
C SER A 339 -0.65 -0.78 39.05
N LYS A 340 -1.52 -1.81 38.94
CA LYS A 340 -2.97 -1.66 39.16
C LYS A 340 -3.32 -1.39 40.62
N LEU A 341 -2.59 -2.00 41.57
CA LEU A 341 -2.71 -1.67 42.99
C LEU A 341 -2.36 -0.19 43.23
N PHE A 342 -1.22 0.27 42.73
CA PHE A 342 -0.81 1.67 42.92
C PHE A 342 -1.63 2.70 42.13
N ALA A 343 -2.23 2.32 41.00
CA ALA A 343 -3.13 3.19 40.24
C ALA A 343 -4.49 3.38 40.91
N ASN A 344 -4.98 2.36 41.63
CA ASN A 344 -6.24 2.44 42.37
C ASN A 344 -6.10 3.16 43.71
N ASP A 345 -4.89 3.19 44.30
CA ASP A 345 -4.61 3.95 45.54
C ASP A 345 -4.57 5.48 45.32
N ALA A 346 -4.59 5.96 44.07
CA ALA A 346 -4.66 7.39 43.74
C ALA A 346 -6.10 7.97 43.77
N VAL A 347 -7.12 7.14 43.97
CA VAL A 347 -8.49 7.62 44.17
C VAL A 347 -8.67 7.93 45.66
N ALA A 348 -8.60 9.22 46.00
CA ALA A 348 -8.85 9.71 47.36
C ALA A 348 -10.17 9.14 47.92
N PRO A 349 -10.25 8.81 49.23
CA PRO A 349 -11.46 8.24 49.82
C PRO A 349 -12.67 9.13 49.56
N GLN A 350 -13.73 8.56 49.00
CA GLN A 350 -15.02 9.25 48.87
C GLN A 350 -15.49 9.70 50.26
N ALA A 351 -15.82 10.99 50.39
CA ALA A 351 -16.36 11.54 51.63
C ALA A 351 -17.65 10.81 52.03
N PRO A 352 -17.87 10.55 53.34
CA PRO A 352 -19.02 9.80 53.78
C PRO A 352 -20.34 10.54 53.45
N PRO A 353 -21.42 9.80 53.12
CA PRO A 353 -22.68 10.42 52.72
C PRO A 353 -23.29 11.23 53.88
N PRO A 354 -23.99 12.34 53.58
CA PRO A 354 -24.58 13.19 54.61
C PRO A 354 -25.69 12.43 55.36
N LYS A 355 -25.63 12.48 56.70
CA LYS A 355 -26.62 11.86 57.59
C LYS A 355 -28.02 12.45 57.32
N ALA A 356 -28.97 11.58 56.97
CA ALA A 356 -30.38 11.94 56.86
C ALA A 356 -30.92 12.43 58.22
N LYS A 357 -31.54 13.61 58.25
CA LYS A 357 -32.27 14.11 59.42
C LYS A 357 -33.55 13.28 59.58
N THR A 358 -33.62 12.50 60.65
CA THR A 358 -34.84 11.83 61.10
C THR A 358 -35.87 12.87 61.54
N SER A 359 -37.03 12.92 60.88
CA SER A 359 -38.18 13.71 61.33
C SER A 359 -38.73 13.12 62.64
N LYS A 360 -38.88 13.97 63.66
CA LYS A 360 -39.53 13.60 64.92
C LYS A 360 -41.00 13.27 64.64
N LYS A 361 -41.37 12.03 64.94
CA LYS A 361 -42.75 11.53 65.00
C LYS A 361 -43.46 12.24 66.17
N LYS A 362 -44.42 13.12 65.87
CA LYS A 362 -45.33 13.70 66.86
C LYS A 362 -46.36 12.63 67.23
N LYS A 363 -46.31 12.12 68.46
CA LYS A 363 -47.41 11.35 69.05
C LYS A 363 -48.35 12.31 69.77
N ARG A 364 -49.63 12.08 69.52
CA ARG A 364 -50.83 12.67 70.12
C ARG A 364 -50.93 12.23 71.59
N ASP A 365 -51.28 13.14 72.50
CA ASP A 365 -52.35 13.00 73.52
C ASP A 365 -52.31 14.18 74.51
N GLU A 366 -53.51 14.56 74.95
CA GLU A 366 -53.98 15.70 75.79
C GLU A 366 -54.12 17.08 75.14
#